data_AF-A0A5B8CDJ6-F1
#
_entry.id   AF-A0A5B8CDJ6-F1
#
_cell.length_a   1.000
_cell.length_b   1.000
_cell.length_c   1.000
_cell.angle_alpha   90.00
_cell.angle_beta   90.00
_cell.angle_gamma   90.00
#
_symmetry.space_group_name_H-M   'P 1'
#
loop_
_entity.id
_entity.type
_entity.pdbx_description
1 polymer ?
#
loop_
_entity_poly.entity_id
_entity_poly.type
_entity_poly.pdbx_seq_one_letter_code
_entity_poly.pdbx_strand_id
1 'polypeptide(L)'
;MTLERREALVEHIVATQPSLRAFVRDMPSDLTAGDWDLVSYSFQRGFEAMWDLARIDHSGLLVRPLLMLWRQSVELALKGAILEIAGQIDGRPGHNLRALFEQLLKVRADLGCDDDDDLARDVLTMVDLVQSLDPLADRFRYPTKKGGKRYEGVHVDFDGLFQAHWIIVTWCEGAVMELKGDV
;
A
#
# COMPACT_ATOMS: atom_id res chain seq x y z
N MET A 1 37.03 25.64 -11.45
CA MET A 1 37.15 24.93 -10.16
C MET A 1 38.16 23.80 -10.36
N THR A 2 39.21 23.71 -9.54
CA THR A 2 40.28 22.72 -9.72
C THR A 2 39.83 21.32 -9.30
N LEU A 3 40.49 20.28 -9.83
CA LEU A 3 40.22 18.88 -9.50
C LEU A 3 40.36 18.62 -7.99
N GLU A 4 41.46 19.09 -7.40
CA GLU A 4 41.73 18.99 -5.95
C GLU A 4 40.63 19.64 -5.09
N ARG A 5 40.07 20.78 -5.53
CA ARG A 5 38.98 21.43 -4.81
C ARG A 5 37.67 20.65 -4.91
N ARG A 6 37.47 19.88 -5.98
CA ARG A 6 36.31 19.01 -6.16
C ARG A 6 36.46 17.74 -5.31
N GLU A 7 37.66 17.17 -5.24
CA GLU A 7 37.98 16.01 -4.40
C GLU A 7 37.85 16.35 -2.91
N ALA A 8 38.38 17.50 -2.47
CA ALA A 8 38.24 17.97 -1.09
C ALA A 8 36.77 18.22 -0.68
N LEU A 9 35.92 18.70 -1.61
CA LEU A 9 34.49 18.84 -1.37
C LEU A 9 33.79 17.48 -1.25
N VAL A 10 34.17 16.49 -2.05
CA VAL A 10 33.62 15.12 -1.97
C VAL A 10 34.05 14.44 -0.67
N GLU A 11 35.32 14.55 -0.28
CA GLU A 11 35.80 14.00 0.99
C GLU A 11 35.12 14.67 2.19
N HIS A 12 34.93 15.99 2.17
CA HIS A 12 34.20 16.68 3.22
C HIS A 12 32.74 16.25 3.29
N ILE A 13 32.06 16.08 2.13
CA ILE A 13 30.71 15.53 2.08
C ILE A 13 30.67 14.16 2.74
N VAL A 14 31.58 13.24 2.36
CA VAL A 14 31.67 11.88 2.92
C VAL A 14 31.95 11.90 4.43
N ALA A 15 32.91 12.73 4.88
CA ALA A 15 33.30 12.85 6.27
C ALA A 15 32.22 13.49 7.16
N THR A 16 31.34 14.32 6.58
CA THR A 16 30.23 14.98 7.28
C THR A 16 28.90 14.28 7.09
N GLN A 17 28.85 13.15 6.37
CA GLN A 17 27.58 12.44 6.19
C GLN A 17 27.04 11.98 7.53
N PRO A 18 25.82 12.39 7.89
CA PRO A 18 25.21 11.85 9.08
C PRO A 18 25.00 10.34 8.88
N SER A 19 25.34 9.56 9.89
CA SER A 19 24.97 8.15 9.91
C SER A 19 23.45 8.03 9.88
N LEU A 20 22.89 7.13 9.06
CA LEU A 20 21.44 6.85 9.09
C LEU A 20 20.97 6.47 10.50
N ARG A 21 21.82 5.75 11.25
CA ARG A 21 21.59 5.42 12.66
C ARG A 21 21.49 6.63 13.59
N ALA A 22 21.95 7.80 13.16
CA ALA A 22 21.77 9.03 13.93
C ALA A 22 20.29 9.43 14.01
N PHE A 23 19.49 9.12 12.98
CA PHE A 23 18.10 9.61 12.84
C PHE A 23 17.05 8.50 12.61
N VAL A 24 17.47 7.26 12.29
CA VAL A 24 16.62 6.07 12.21
C VAL A 24 17.26 4.98 13.07
N ARG A 25 16.58 4.57 14.14
CA ARG A 25 17.10 3.62 15.13
C ARG A 25 16.04 2.58 15.41
N ASP A 26 16.49 1.35 15.63
CA ASP A 26 15.61 0.30 16.16
C ASP A 26 15.11 0.76 17.54
N MET A 27 13.80 0.68 17.74
CA MET A 27 13.19 0.81 19.06
C MET A 27 12.67 -0.57 19.49
N PRO A 28 12.74 -0.93 20.77
CA PRO A 28 12.22 -2.23 21.24
C PRO A 28 10.74 -2.46 20.91
N SER A 29 9.97 -1.38 20.81
CA SER A 29 8.57 -1.36 20.40
C SER A 29 8.20 0.08 20.01
N ASP A 30 7.20 0.22 19.14
CA ASP A 30 6.47 1.45 18.86
C ASP A 30 4.97 1.14 18.79
N LEU A 31 4.14 2.14 18.47
CA LEU A 31 2.69 1.99 18.40
C LEU A 31 2.25 0.88 17.42
N THR A 32 3.04 0.62 16.38
CA THR A 32 2.71 -0.33 15.30
C THR A 32 3.42 -1.68 15.43
N ALA A 33 4.30 -1.82 16.42
CA ALA A 33 5.17 -2.97 16.55
C ALA A 33 4.37 -4.25 16.83
N GLY A 34 4.29 -5.13 15.82
CA GLY A 34 3.58 -6.41 15.89
C GLY A 34 2.07 -6.30 15.67
N ASP A 35 1.54 -5.11 15.35
CA ASP A 35 0.12 -4.86 15.17
C ASP A 35 -0.18 -4.54 13.68
N TRP A 36 -0.78 -5.51 12.99
CA TRP A 36 -1.09 -5.37 11.56
C TRP A 36 -2.17 -4.34 11.28
N ASP A 37 -3.12 -4.16 12.19
CA ASP A 37 -4.22 -3.21 12.05
C ASP A 37 -3.67 -1.79 12.15
N LEU A 38 -2.82 -1.50 13.15
CA LEU A 38 -2.19 -0.20 13.30
C LEU A 38 -1.19 0.10 12.18
N VAL A 39 -0.46 -0.90 11.67
CA VAL A 39 0.37 -0.73 10.47
C VAL A 39 -0.51 -0.39 9.26
N SER A 40 -1.57 -1.15 9.00
CA SER A 40 -2.50 -0.90 7.90
C SER A 40 -3.10 0.51 7.97
N TYR A 41 -3.60 0.89 9.14
CA TYR A 41 -4.16 2.21 9.40
C TYR A 41 -3.14 3.33 9.18
N SER A 42 -1.88 3.15 9.57
CA SER A 42 -0.84 4.15 9.33
C SER A 42 -0.63 4.44 7.83
N PHE A 43 -0.74 3.42 6.97
CA PHE A 43 -0.64 3.57 5.52
C PHE A 43 -1.88 4.21 4.91
N GLN A 44 -3.08 3.90 5.44
CA GLN A 44 -4.30 4.61 5.07
C GLN A 44 -4.16 6.11 5.38
N ARG A 45 -3.74 6.47 6.60
CA ARG A 45 -3.50 7.88 6.98
C ARG A 45 -2.45 8.55 6.10
N GLY A 46 -1.39 7.81 5.73
CA GLY A 46 -0.39 8.29 4.77
C GLY A 46 -0.96 8.54 3.37
N PHE A 47 -1.83 7.65 2.88
CA PHE A 47 -2.54 7.83 1.61
C PHE A 47 -3.45 9.06 1.65
N GLU A 48 -4.30 9.20 2.68
CA GLU A 48 -5.22 10.33 2.82
C GLU A 48 -4.48 11.67 2.86
N ALA A 49 -3.41 11.77 3.65
CA ALA A 49 -2.59 12.98 3.71
C ALA A 49 -1.90 13.30 2.38
N MET A 50 -1.43 12.28 1.64
CA MET A 50 -0.85 12.46 0.31
C MET A 50 -1.91 12.87 -0.71
N TRP A 51 -3.13 12.36 -0.59
CA TRP A 51 -4.25 12.70 -1.46
C TRP A 51 -4.59 14.18 -1.34
N ASP A 52 -4.70 14.71 -0.12
CA ASP A 52 -4.94 16.14 0.13
C ASP A 52 -3.89 17.01 -0.57
N LEU A 53 -2.61 16.64 -0.48
CA LEU A 53 -1.51 17.34 -1.13
C LEU A 53 -1.56 17.21 -2.66
N ALA A 54 -1.83 16.00 -3.17
CA ALA A 54 -1.87 15.73 -4.60
C ALA A 54 -3.02 16.47 -5.32
N ARG A 55 -4.14 16.73 -4.64
CA ARG A 55 -5.27 17.49 -5.19
C ARG A 55 -4.92 18.94 -5.53
N ILE A 56 -4.08 19.56 -4.72
CA ILE A 56 -3.68 20.96 -4.89
C ILE A 56 -2.37 21.09 -5.67
N ASP A 57 -1.64 20.00 -5.87
CA ASP A 57 -0.42 19.97 -6.69
C ASP A 57 -0.76 19.83 -8.18
N HIS A 58 -0.43 20.85 -8.96
CA HIS A 58 -0.62 20.84 -10.42
C HIS A 58 0.59 20.28 -11.18
N SER A 59 1.68 19.91 -10.49
CA SER A 59 2.89 19.38 -11.14
C SER A 59 2.71 17.96 -11.66
N GLY A 60 1.79 17.19 -11.05
CA GLY A 60 1.58 15.77 -11.32
C GLY A 60 2.69 14.87 -10.75
N LEU A 61 3.69 15.43 -10.07
CA LEU A 61 4.80 14.68 -9.49
C LEU A 61 4.37 13.82 -8.30
N LEU A 62 3.26 14.18 -7.64
CA LEU A 62 2.71 13.43 -6.51
C LEU A 62 1.84 12.23 -6.91
N VAL A 63 1.48 12.10 -8.20
CA VAL A 63 0.58 11.03 -8.68
C VAL A 63 1.17 9.63 -8.42
N ARG A 64 2.46 9.42 -8.73
CA ARG A 64 3.11 8.11 -8.56
C ARG A 64 3.30 7.72 -7.08
N PRO A 65 3.83 8.61 -6.22
CA PRO A 65 3.84 8.36 -4.76
C PRO A 65 2.45 8.07 -4.18
N LEU A 66 1.43 8.83 -4.60
CA LEU A 66 0.05 8.61 -4.16
C LEU A 66 -0.45 7.21 -4.53
N LEU A 67 -0.29 6.79 -5.78
CA LEU A 67 -0.72 5.46 -6.25
C LEU A 67 0.05 4.32 -5.55
N MET A 68 1.33 4.54 -5.23
CA MET A 68 2.12 3.58 -4.44
C MET A 68 1.55 3.43 -3.02
N LEU A 69 1.24 4.55 -2.35
CA LEU A 69 0.65 4.54 -1.01
C LEU A 69 -0.75 3.92 -1.01
N TRP A 70 -1.58 4.27 -1.99
CA TRP A 70 -2.90 3.69 -2.19
C TRP A 70 -2.81 2.16 -2.27
N ARG A 71 -1.94 1.65 -3.16
CA ARG A 71 -1.77 0.21 -3.37
C ARG A 71 -1.26 -0.50 -2.13
N GLN A 72 -0.28 0.10 -1.45
CA GLN A 72 0.30 -0.47 -0.24
C GLN A 72 -0.71 -0.51 0.91
N SER A 73 -1.52 0.53 1.05
CA SER A 73 -2.59 0.58 2.05
C SER A 73 -3.63 -0.52 1.81
N VAL A 74 -4.10 -0.70 0.57
CA VAL A 74 -5.01 -1.80 0.22
C VAL A 74 -4.39 -3.17 0.49
N GLU A 75 -3.12 -3.38 0.12
CA GLU A 75 -2.42 -4.64 0.38
C GLU A 75 -2.34 -4.96 1.88
N LEU A 76 -2.07 -3.95 2.71
CA LEU A 76 -1.98 -4.10 4.16
C LEU A 76 -3.34 -4.34 4.81
N ALA A 77 -4.40 -3.69 4.32
CA ALA A 77 -5.76 -3.93 4.80
C ALA A 77 -6.20 -5.38 4.55
N LEU A 78 -5.96 -5.89 3.35
CA LEU A 78 -6.25 -7.29 3.00
C LEU A 78 -5.45 -8.26 3.89
N LYS A 79 -4.15 -8.02 4.06
CA LYS A 79 -3.28 -8.86 4.89
C LYS A 79 -3.68 -8.82 6.36
N GLY A 80 -3.97 -7.63 6.89
CA GLY A 80 -4.43 -7.43 8.25
C GLY A 80 -5.71 -8.22 8.52
N ALA A 81 -6.72 -8.07 7.66
CA ALA A 81 -7.98 -8.81 7.79
C ALA A 81 -7.79 -10.35 7.76
N ILE A 82 -6.97 -10.87 6.84
CA ILE A 82 -6.67 -12.31 6.79
C ILE A 82 -5.96 -12.77 8.06
N LEU A 83 -4.95 -12.03 8.52
CA LEU A 83 -4.18 -12.38 9.70
C LEU A 83 -5.02 -12.31 10.98
N GLU A 84 -5.93 -11.35 11.07
CA GLU A 84 -6.82 -11.20 12.21
C GLU A 84 -7.86 -12.34 12.27
N ILE A 85 -8.39 -12.76 11.12
CA ILE A 85 -9.39 -13.83 11.04
C ILE A 85 -8.77 -15.23 11.15
N ALA A 86 -7.69 -15.47 10.41
CA ALA A 86 -7.11 -16.81 10.22
C ALA A 86 -5.78 -17.04 10.93
N GLY A 87 -5.16 -15.99 11.49
CA GLY A 87 -3.86 -16.05 12.16
C GLY A 87 -2.65 -16.23 11.23
N GLN A 88 -2.87 -16.50 9.94
CA GLN A 88 -1.81 -16.72 8.95
C GLN A 88 -2.30 -16.44 7.52
N ILE A 89 -1.34 -16.14 6.64
CA ILE A 89 -1.57 -16.06 5.20
C ILE A 89 -1.02 -17.33 4.55
N ASP A 90 -1.92 -18.19 4.08
CA ASP A 90 -1.60 -19.39 3.33
C ASP A 90 -0.89 -19.11 2.00
N GLY A 91 0.03 -20.01 1.64
CA GLY A 91 0.78 -19.94 0.39
C GLY A 91 1.76 -18.77 0.35
N ARG A 92 1.89 -18.14 -0.82
CA ARG A 92 2.79 -16.99 -1.06
C ARG A 92 2.15 -15.98 -2.02
N PRO A 93 0.97 -15.40 -1.69
CA PRO A 93 0.32 -14.42 -2.56
C PRO A 93 1.19 -13.16 -2.78
N GLY A 94 2.10 -12.86 -1.84
CA GLY A 94 3.09 -11.79 -1.99
C GLY A 94 2.42 -10.43 -2.09
N HIS A 95 2.40 -9.87 -3.30
CA HIS A 95 1.78 -8.58 -3.62
C HIS A 95 0.53 -8.72 -4.50
N ASN A 96 0.06 -9.94 -4.77
CA ASN A 96 -1.10 -10.16 -5.63
C ASN A 96 -2.39 -9.86 -4.85
N LEU A 97 -2.99 -8.70 -5.12
CA LEU A 97 -4.17 -8.21 -4.40
C LEU A 97 -5.39 -9.12 -4.62
N ARG A 98 -5.57 -9.62 -5.85
CA ARG A 98 -6.65 -10.55 -6.18
C ARG A 98 -6.54 -11.83 -5.36
N ALA A 99 -5.35 -12.42 -5.31
CA ALA A 99 -5.13 -13.65 -4.55
C ALA A 99 -5.36 -13.44 -3.04
N LEU A 100 -4.98 -12.27 -2.50
CA LEU A 100 -5.28 -11.92 -1.11
C LEU A 100 -6.80 -11.78 -0.88
N PHE A 101 -7.51 -11.10 -1.78
CA PHE A 101 -8.96 -10.92 -1.62
C PHE A 101 -9.73 -12.24 -1.74
N GLU A 102 -9.39 -13.09 -2.72
CA GLU A 102 -9.96 -14.44 -2.86
C GLU A 102 -9.69 -15.29 -1.61
N GLN A 103 -8.51 -15.15 -1.00
CA GLN A 103 -8.20 -15.81 0.26
C GLN A 103 -9.03 -15.27 1.42
N LEU A 104 -9.26 -13.95 1.50
CA LEU A 104 -10.10 -13.34 2.52
C LEU A 104 -11.56 -13.84 2.43
N LEU A 105 -12.12 -13.88 1.22
CA LEU A 105 -13.45 -14.47 0.99
C LEU A 105 -13.48 -15.94 1.41
N LYS A 106 -12.43 -16.71 1.08
CA LYS A 106 -12.35 -18.11 1.45
C LYS A 106 -12.34 -18.31 2.97
N VAL A 107 -11.52 -17.57 3.72
CA VAL A 107 -11.46 -17.74 5.19
C VAL A 107 -12.77 -17.33 5.85
N ARG A 108 -13.48 -16.34 5.31
CA ARG A 108 -14.81 -15.94 5.77
C ARG A 108 -15.88 -16.99 5.48
N ALA A 109 -15.89 -17.55 4.26
CA ALA A 109 -16.78 -18.64 3.90
C ALA A 109 -16.56 -19.89 4.76
N ASP A 110 -15.30 -20.22 5.08
CA ASP A 110 -14.95 -21.34 5.96
C ASP A 110 -15.47 -21.11 7.41
N LEU A 111 -15.81 -19.87 7.79
CA LEU A 111 -16.45 -19.48 9.06
C LEU A 111 -17.98 -19.26 8.96
N GLY A 112 -18.57 -19.48 7.79
CA GLY A 112 -20.01 -19.42 7.57
C GLY A 112 -20.57 -18.05 7.15
N CYS A 113 -19.72 -17.07 6.83
CA CYS A 113 -20.17 -15.83 6.18
C CYS A 113 -20.57 -16.08 4.72
N ASP A 114 -21.59 -15.38 4.24
CA ASP A 114 -22.03 -15.38 2.84
C ASP A 114 -21.71 -14.02 2.22
N ASP A 115 -20.57 -13.95 1.53
CA ASP A 115 -20.09 -12.75 0.83
C ASP A 115 -20.48 -12.75 -0.68
N ASP A 116 -21.50 -13.51 -1.10
CA ASP A 116 -22.03 -13.46 -2.48
C ASP A 116 -23.00 -12.26 -2.68
N ASP A 117 -22.54 -11.08 -2.31
CA ASP A 117 -23.29 -9.83 -2.43
C ASP A 117 -22.70 -8.88 -3.50
N ASP A 118 -23.47 -7.83 -3.82
CA ASP A 118 -23.05 -6.84 -4.82
C ASP A 118 -21.78 -6.09 -4.40
N LEU A 119 -21.62 -5.79 -3.10
CA LEU A 119 -20.49 -5.02 -2.59
C LEU A 119 -19.19 -5.83 -2.67
N ALA A 120 -19.20 -7.10 -2.28
CA ALA A 120 -18.03 -7.97 -2.40
C ALA A 120 -17.60 -8.15 -3.87
N ARG A 121 -18.57 -8.25 -4.79
CA ARG A 121 -18.30 -8.29 -6.25
C ARG A 121 -17.73 -6.98 -6.79
N ASP A 122 -18.21 -5.84 -6.30
CA ASP A 122 -17.67 -4.53 -6.66
C ASP A 122 -16.24 -4.35 -6.13
N VAL A 123 -15.96 -4.76 -4.89
CA VAL A 123 -14.62 -4.76 -4.30
C VAL A 123 -13.66 -5.65 -5.11
N LEU A 124 -14.08 -6.86 -5.47
CA LEU A 124 -13.29 -7.74 -6.34
C LEU A 124 -12.96 -7.07 -7.68
N THR A 125 -13.94 -6.39 -8.28
CA THR A 125 -13.76 -5.69 -9.56
C THR A 125 -12.73 -4.56 -9.43
N MET A 126 -12.77 -3.79 -8.35
CA MET A 126 -11.79 -2.73 -8.07
C MET A 126 -10.38 -3.30 -7.83
N VAL A 127 -10.28 -4.38 -7.06
CA VAL A 127 -9.03 -5.10 -6.79
C VAL A 127 -8.42 -5.65 -8.09
N ASP A 128 -9.23 -6.27 -8.94
CA ASP A 128 -8.82 -6.80 -10.24
C ASP A 128 -8.28 -5.72 -11.17
N LEU A 129 -8.96 -4.57 -11.21
CA LEU A 129 -8.53 -3.44 -12.03
C LEU A 129 -7.13 -2.97 -11.61
N VAL A 130 -6.88 -2.77 -10.32
CA VAL A 130 -5.55 -2.36 -9.85
C VAL A 130 -4.51 -3.44 -10.08
N GLN A 131 -4.83 -4.71 -9.80
CA GLN A 131 -3.92 -5.82 -10.01
C GLN A 131 -3.54 -5.94 -11.50
N SER A 132 -4.44 -5.63 -12.42
CA SER A 132 -4.13 -5.61 -13.86
C SER A 132 -3.22 -4.43 -14.26
N LEU A 133 -3.40 -3.27 -13.61
CA LEU A 133 -2.62 -2.06 -13.89
C LEU A 133 -1.20 -2.15 -13.35
N ASP A 134 -1.02 -2.74 -12.16
CA ASP A 134 0.27 -2.91 -11.48
C ASP A 134 0.46 -4.33 -10.89
N PRO A 135 0.67 -5.35 -11.75
CA PRO A 135 0.66 -6.75 -11.31
C PRO A 135 1.78 -7.11 -10.33
N LEU A 136 2.91 -6.41 -10.40
CA LEU A 136 4.13 -6.70 -9.64
C LEU A 136 4.45 -5.62 -8.60
N ALA A 137 3.51 -4.72 -8.32
CA ALA A 137 3.72 -3.57 -7.44
C ALA A 137 4.86 -2.64 -7.90
N ASP A 138 5.18 -2.60 -9.19
CA ASP A 138 6.40 -1.98 -9.72
C ASP A 138 6.12 -0.76 -10.62
N ARG A 139 4.93 -0.69 -11.24
CA ARG A 139 4.56 0.36 -12.20
C ARG A 139 4.61 1.74 -11.60
N PHE A 140 4.21 1.90 -10.35
CA PHE A 140 4.18 3.22 -9.70
C PHE A 140 5.55 3.65 -9.18
N ARG A 141 6.50 2.71 -9.04
CA ARG A 141 7.85 2.99 -8.52
C ARG A 141 8.88 3.20 -9.61
N TYR A 142 8.75 2.53 -10.75
CA TYR A 142 9.74 2.56 -11.81
C TYR A 142 9.20 3.18 -13.10
N PRO A 143 10.03 3.91 -13.86
CA PRO A 143 9.64 4.44 -15.17
C PRO A 143 9.59 3.36 -16.26
N THR A 144 10.22 2.20 -16.02
CA THR A 144 10.35 1.09 -16.97
C THR A 144 10.16 -0.26 -16.30
N LYS A 145 9.59 -1.21 -17.05
CA LYS A 145 9.51 -2.63 -16.69
C LYS A 145 10.90 -3.23 -16.56
N LYS A 146 10.98 -4.39 -15.90
CA LYS A 146 12.14 -5.29 -15.98
C LYS A 146 12.38 -5.63 -17.47
N GLY A 147 13.50 -5.15 -18.03
CA GLY A 147 13.80 -5.23 -19.46
C GLY A 147 13.74 -3.89 -20.22
N GLY A 148 13.50 -2.76 -19.53
CA GLY A 148 13.69 -1.41 -20.08
C GLY A 148 12.51 -0.84 -20.88
N LYS A 149 11.44 -1.62 -21.11
CA LYS A 149 10.21 -1.11 -21.74
C LYS A 149 9.55 -0.08 -20.83
N ARG A 150 9.29 1.13 -21.34
CA ARG A 150 8.63 2.20 -20.59
C ARG A 150 7.20 1.82 -20.19
N TYR A 151 6.78 2.26 -19.01
CA TYR A 151 5.36 2.27 -18.67
C TYR A 151 4.66 3.43 -19.38
N GLU A 152 3.38 3.24 -19.68
CA GLU A 152 2.50 4.32 -20.10
C GLU A 152 2.27 5.30 -18.96
N GLY A 153 1.95 6.54 -19.31
CA GLY A 153 1.48 7.54 -18.36
C GLY A 153 0.23 7.06 -17.62
N VAL A 154 -0.06 7.68 -16.48
CA VAL A 154 -1.26 7.40 -15.70
C VAL A 154 -1.99 8.70 -15.50
N HIS A 155 -3.27 8.72 -15.85
CA HIS A 155 -4.21 9.75 -15.46
C HIS A 155 -4.98 9.23 -14.24
N VAL A 156 -5.24 10.10 -13.27
CA VAL A 156 -5.91 9.75 -12.03
C VAL A 156 -7.05 10.72 -11.80
N ASP A 157 -8.26 10.18 -11.66
CA ASP A 157 -9.35 10.85 -10.97
C ASP A 157 -9.13 10.68 -9.47
N PHE A 158 -8.80 11.77 -8.77
CA PHE A 158 -8.46 11.72 -7.35
C PHE A 158 -9.67 11.37 -6.48
N ASP A 159 -10.87 11.87 -6.81
CA ASP A 159 -12.05 11.62 -5.99
C ASP A 159 -12.47 10.15 -6.14
N GLY A 160 -12.47 9.61 -7.37
CA GLY A 160 -12.68 8.19 -7.62
C GLY A 160 -11.64 7.30 -6.95
N LEU A 161 -10.36 7.68 -6.96
CA LEU A 161 -9.29 6.93 -6.29
C LEU A 161 -9.51 6.85 -4.77
N PHE A 162 -9.93 7.95 -4.14
CA PHE A 162 -10.24 8.00 -2.72
C PHE A 162 -11.46 7.12 -2.38
N GLN A 163 -12.53 7.22 -3.16
CA GLN A 163 -13.73 6.41 -2.95
C GLN A 163 -13.41 4.90 -3.06
N ALA A 164 -12.67 4.50 -4.09
CA ALA A 164 -12.26 3.11 -4.25
C ALA A 164 -11.37 2.63 -3.10
N HIS A 165 -10.45 3.48 -2.63
CA HIS A 165 -9.65 3.18 -1.43
C HIS A 165 -10.54 2.89 -0.23
N TRP A 166 -11.42 3.84 0.08
CA TRP A 166 -12.31 3.80 1.24
C TRP A 166 -13.20 2.56 1.23
N ILE A 167 -13.84 2.26 0.09
CA ILE A 167 -14.72 1.09 -0.03
C ILE A 167 -13.95 -0.21 0.24
N ILE A 168 -12.76 -0.37 -0.33
CA ILE A 168 -11.97 -1.60 -0.16
C ILE A 168 -11.51 -1.76 1.29
N VAL A 169 -10.95 -0.72 1.91
CA VAL A 169 -10.43 -0.82 3.28
C VAL A 169 -11.54 -1.00 4.30
N THR A 170 -12.65 -0.27 4.16
CA THR A 170 -13.82 -0.42 5.04
C THR A 170 -14.47 -1.79 4.87
N TRP A 171 -14.49 -2.35 3.67
CA TRP A 171 -14.94 -3.74 3.49
C TRP A 171 -14.06 -4.72 4.26
N CYS A 172 -12.73 -4.56 4.20
CA CYS A 172 -11.79 -5.41 4.96
C CYS A 172 -12.00 -5.28 6.49
N GLU A 173 -12.22 -4.07 6.99
CA GLU A 173 -12.52 -3.82 8.40
C GLU A 173 -13.86 -4.45 8.82
N GLY A 174 -14.92 -4.22 8.04
CA GLY A 174 -16.24 -4.81 8.28
C GLY A 174 -16.20 -6.34 8.27
N ALA A 175 -15.42 -6.92 7.36
CA ALA A 175 -15.16 -8.35 7.28
C ALA A 175 -14.55 -8.94 8.57
N VAL A 176 -13.74 -8.17 9.29
CA VAL A 176 -13.20 -8.57 10.60
C VAL A 176 -14.24 -8.37 11.69
N MET A 177 -14.89 -7.19 11.72
CA MET A 177 -15.83 -6.82 12.80
C MET A 177 -17.04 -7.74 12.89
N GLU A 178 -17.61 -8.15 11.75
CA GLU A 178 -18.75 -9.07 11.71
C GLU A 178 -18.45 -10.40 12.40
N LEU A 179 -17.25 -10.94 12.21
CA LEU A 179 -16.81 -12.20 12.83
C LEU A 179 -16.47 -12.05 14.31
N LYS A 180 -16.08 -10.84 14.75
CA LYS A 180 -15.85 -10.53 16.17
C LYS A 180 -17.15 -10.30 16.95
N GLY A 181 -18.27 -10.10 16.27
CA GLY A 181 -19.55 -9.78 16.89
C GLY A 181 -19.67 -8.31 17.34
N ASP A 182 -18.86 -7.42 16.73
CA ASP A 182 -18.80 -5.99 17.05
C ASP A 182 -19.72 -5.13 16.13
N VAL A 183 -20.75 -5.73 15.52
CA VAL A 183 -21.68 -5.09 14.56
C VAL A 183 -23.09 -5.01 15.13
#